data_AF-A0A0C2FZ60-F1
#
_entry.id   AF-A0A0C2FZ60-F1
#
_cell.length_a   1.000
_cell.length_b   1.000
_cell.length_c   1.000
_cell.angle_alpha   90.00
_cell.angle_beta   90.00
_cell.angle_gamma   90.00
#
_symmetry.space_group_name_H-M   'P 1'
#
loop_
_entity.id
_entity.type
_entity.pdbx_description
1 polymer ?
#
loop_
_entity_poly.entity_id
_entity_poly.type
_entity_poly.pdbx_seq_one_letter_code
_entity_poly.pdbx_strand_id
1 'polypeptide(L)'
;FKKLTSARMLHLSFTPNADEIKWASERTNTPEALFAVVLALKCHQKMARLPSAAEVPDEVVDHVRRHLDLGEDVEPDHGSGRTAKWHRKQIRTRLGVTYDPSRARKIAAEAIREAARSRHYPPDLINAALDRLVEASVELPGFSTLDEMATRIRGEANAEIFAQVNDRMGEEGRARLKALVAVAEDGYSMFNRLKKPAKRATWSRFKAQ
;
A
#
# COMPACT_ATOMS: atom_id res chain seq x y z
N PHE A 1 6.48 5.66 -7.46
CA PHE A 1 7.79 6.25 -7.82
C PHE A 1 8.02 7.70 -7.38
N LYS A 2 7.02 8.58 -7.26
CA LYS A 2 7.20 10.02 -6.90
C LYS A 2 7.99 10.37 -5.61
N LYS A 3 8.29 9.42 -4.72
CA LYS A 3 9.13 9.61 -3.51
C LYS A 3 10.44 8.78 -3.54
N LEU A 4 10.76 8.11 -4.66
CA LEU A 4 11.81 7.08 -4.75
C LEU A 4 13.11 7.56 -5.45
N THR A 5 13.19 8.81 -5.90
CA THR A 5 14.27 9.34 -6.74
C THR A 5 15.39 10.02 -5.93
N SER A 6 15.90 9.35 -4.88
CA SER A 6 17.22 9.74 -4.35
C SER A 6 18.29 8.83 -4.95
N ALA A 7 19.43 9.39 -5.33
CA ALA A 7 20.54 8.63 -5.91
C ALA A 7 20.95 7.42 -5.04
N ARG A 8 20.89 7.58 -3.70
CA ARG A 8 21.13 6.49 -2.75
C ARG A 8 20.11 5.36 -2.87
N MET A 9 18.83 5.68 -3.01
CA MET A 9 17.78 4.67 -3.14
C MET A 9 17.91 3.89 -4.46
N LEU A 10 18.21 4.60 -5.54
CA LEU A 10 18.50 4.00 -6.85
C LEU A 10 19.63 2.98 -6.73
N HIS A 11 20.76 3.40 -6.16
CA HIS A 11 21.92 2.53 -6.01
C HIS A 11 21.65 1.31 -5.10
N LEU A 12 20.93 1.48 -3.99
CA LEU A 12 20.65 0.37 -3.06
C LEU A 12 19.67 -0.66 -3.62
N SER A 13 18.71 -0.23 -4.44
CA SER A 13 17.59 -1.10 -4.86
C SER A 13 17.71 -1.59 -6.30
N PHE A 14 18.36 -0.84 -7.18
CA PHE A 14 18.33 -1.08 -8.63
C PHE A 14 19.68 -1.41 -9.25
N THR A 15 20.76 -1.47 -8.46
CA THR A 15 22.05 -2.01 -8.94
C THR A 15 21.96 -3.53 -9.04
N PRO A 16 22.06 -4.12 -10.24
CA PRO A 16 22.09 -5.57 -10.42
C PRO A 16 23.43 -6.13 -9.92
N ASN A 17 23.41 -7.32 -9.31
CA ASN A 17 24.63 -8.02 -8.94
C ASN A 17 25.05 -9.05 -10.01
N ALA A 18 26.28 -9.54 -9.93
CA ALA A 18 26.83 -10.47 -10.92
C ALA A 18 26.03 -11.78 -11.05
N ASP A 19 25.45 -12.30 -9.97
CA ASP A 19 24.60 -13.50 -10.01
C ASP A 19 23.27 -13.23 -10.72
N GLU A 20 22.65 -12.07 -10.49
CA GLU A 20 21.43 -11.63 -11.17
C GLU A 20 21.66 -11.48 -12.67
N ILE A 21 22.79 -10.86 -13.06
CA ILE A 21 23.17 -10.67 -14.46
C ILE A 21 23.43 -12.02 -15.13
N LYS A 22 24.24 -12.88 -14.51
CA LYS A 22 24.54 -14.22 -15.03
C LYS A 22 23.29 -15.08 -15.18
N TRP A 23 22.43 -15.07 -14.16
CA TRP A 23 21.16 -15.79 -14.19
C TRP A 23 20.26 -15.32 -15.35
N ALA A 24 20.20 -14.02 -15.59
CA ALA A 24 19.42 -13.45 -16.68
C ALA A 24 20.04 -13.79 -18.05
N SER A 25 21.37 -13.68 -18.19
CA SER A 25 22.06 -13.98 -19.45
C SER A 25 21.92 -15.44 -19.89
N GLU A 26 21.87 -16.39 -18.96
CA GLU A 26 21.61 -17.81 -19.26
C GLU A 26 20.20 -18.07 -19.85
N ARG A 27 19.29 -17.08 -19.75
CA ARG A 27 17.87 -17.20 -20.11
C ARG A 27 17.48 -16.30 -21.28
N THR A 28 18.38 -15.44 -21.74
CA THR A 28 18.14 -14.43 -22.76
C THR A 28 19.21 -14.50 -23.82
N ASN A 29 18.85 -14.31 -25.07
CA ASN A 29 19.79 -14.41 -26.20
C ASN A 29 20.10 -13.06 -26.86
N THR A 30 19.55 -11.96 -26.35
CA THR A 30 19.80 -10.60 -26.88
C THR A 30 20.03 -9.59 -25.74
N PRO A 31 20.74 -8.48 -26.00
CA PRO A 31 20.94 -7.41 -25.02
C PRO A 31 19.63 -6.80 -24.50
N GLU A 32 18.63 -6.62 -25.37
CA GLU A 32 17.32 -6.06 -25.04
C GLU A 32 16.55 -6.97 -24.08
N ALA A 33 16.59 -8.29 -24.33
CA ALA A 33 15.96 -9.29 -23.48
C ALA A 33 16.64 -9.39 -22.11
N LEU A 34 17.98 -9.37 -22.10
CA LEU A 34 18.76 -9.29 -20.85
C LEU A 34 18.36 -8.07 -20.04
N PHE A 35 18.32 -6.91 -20.69
CA PHE A 35 17.95 -5.65 -20.06
C PHE A 35 16.53 -5.72 -19.47
N ALA A 36 15.55 -6.16 -20.25
CA ALA A 36 14.17 -6.27 -19.81
C ALA A 36 14.01 -7.23 -18.61
N VAL A 37 14.71 -8.37 -18.61
CA VAL A 37 14.64 -9.36 -17.52
C VAL A 37 15.28 -8.81 -16.24
N VAL A 38 16.45 -8.19 -16.34
CA VAL A 38 17.14 -7.61 -15.17
C VAL A 38 16.34 -6.44 -14.60
N LEU A 39 15.86 -5.53 -15.45
CA LEU A 39 15.03 -4.41 -15.03
C LEU A 39 13.76 -4.89 -14.31
N ALA A 40 13.05 -5.86 -14.91
CA ALA A 40 11.86 -6.44 -14.31
C ALA A 40 12.16 -7.15 -12.97
N LEU A 41 13.30 -7.84 -12.86
CA LEU A 41 13.75 -8.45 -11.61
C LEU A 41 13.99 -7.40 -10.51
N LYS A 42 14.73 -6.32 -10.79
CA LYS A 42 14.98 -5.24 -9.81
C LYS A 42 13.68 -4.55 -9.39
N CYS A 43 12.79 -4.28 -10.35
CA CYS A 43 11.46 -3.74 -10.07
C CYS A 43 10.66 -4.68 -9.15
N HIS A 44 10.66 -5.98 -9.41
CA HIS A 44 9.97 -6.94 -8.55
C HIS A 44 10.60 -7.03 -7.16
N GLN A 45 11.93 -7.04 -7.04
CA GLN A 45 12.58 -7.04 -5.72
C GLN A 45 12.21 -5.81 -4.89
N LYS A 46 12.04 -4.64 -5.54
CA LYS A 46 11.67 -3.41 -4.85
C LYS A 46 10.18 -3.31 -4.53
N MET A 47 9.31 -3.76 -5.43
CA MET A 47 7.87 -3.54 -5.35
C MET A 47 7.05 -4.78 -5.01
N ALA A 48 7.70 -5.95 -4.93
CA ALA A 48 7.09 -7.27 -4.82
C ALA A 48 5.96 -7.55 -5.84
N ARG A 49 6.00 -6.85 -6.99
CA ARG A 49 5.16 -7.04 -8.18
C ARG A 49 5.91 -6.62 -9.44
N LEU A 50 5.38 -7.03 -10.60
CA LEU A 50 5.90 -6.57 -11.89
C LEU A 50 5.13 -5.33 -12.37
N PRO A 51 5.80 -4.16 -12.49
CA PRO A 51 5.18 -2.97 -13.06
C PRO A 51 5.05 -3.06 -14.59
N SER A 52 4.14 -2.29 -15.14
CA SER A 52 4.13 -1.97 -16.58
C SER A 52 5.26 -1.00 -16.93
N ALA A 53 5.66 -0.94 -18.19
CA ALA A 53 6.76 -0.06 -18.64
C ALA A 53 6.51 1.41 -18.27
N ALA A 54 5.27 1.89 -18.44
CA ALA A 54 4.88 3.26 -18.10
C ALA A 54 4.95 3.60 -16.61
N GLU A 55 5.01 2.59 -15.73
CA GLU A 55 5.17 2.82 -14.29
C GLU A 55 6.64 2.95 -13.88
N VAL A 56 7.59 2.49 -14.69
CA VAL A 56 9.02 2.51 -14.37
C VAL A 56 9.60 3.87 -14.78
N PRO A 57 10.21 4.63 -13.86
CA PRO A 57 10.84 5.91 -14.19
C PRO A 57 12.09 5.72 -15.06
N ASP A 58 12.32 6.65 -15.97
CA ASP A 58 13.48 6.66 -16.87
C ASP A 58 14.80 6.61 -16.10
N GLU A 59 14.88 7.23 -14.91
CA GLU A 59 16.10 7.19 -14.10
C GLU A 59 16.44 5.77 -13.62
N VAL A 60 15.43 4.93 -13.40
CA VAL A 60 15.63 3.52 -13.04
C VAL A 60 16.08 2.73 -14.26
N VAL A 61 15.44 2.95 -15.42
CA VAL A 61 15.80 2.33 -16.69
C VAL A 61 17.26 2.63 -17.01
N ASP A 62 17.64 3.91 -16.98
CA ASP A 62 19.00 4.39 -17.22
C ASP A 62 20.01 3.85 -16.21
N HIS A 63 19.65 3.77 -14.93
CA HIS A 63 20.54 3.22 -13.89
C HIS A 63 20.89 1.76 -14.18
N VAL A 64 19.88 0.95 -14.52
CA VAL A 64 20.10 -0.46 -14.87
C VAL A 64 20.88 -0.58 -16.18
N ARG A 65 20.58 0.23 -17.21
CA ARG A 65 21.30 0.25 -18.49
C ARG A 65 22.81 0.41 -18.29
N ARG A 66 23.21 1.41 -17.50
CA ARG A 66 24.63 1.70 -17.20
C ARG A 66 25.33 0.56 -16.48
N HIS A 67 24.63 -0.16 -15.59
CA HIS A 67 25.23 -1.29 -14.86
C HIS A 67 25.32 -2.58 -15.68
N LEU A 68 24.63 -2.63 -16.82
CA LEU A 68 24.73 -3.71 -17.79
C LEU A 68 25.70 -3.40 -18.94
N ASP A 69 26.32 -2.21 -18.94
CA ASP A 69 27.22 -1.72 -20.00
C ASP A 69 26.57 -1.74 -21.39
N LEU A 70 25.30 -1.34 -21.45
CA LEU A 70 24.51 -1.31 -22.68
C LEU A 70 24.51 0.08 -23.33
N GLY A 71 24.49 0.11 -24.67
CA GLY A 71 24.37 1.34 -25.47
C GLY A 71 23.04 2.07 -25.25
N GLU A 72 23.03 3.38 -25.50
CA GLU A 72 21.83 4.23 -25.33
C GLU A 72 20.68 3.85 -26.27
N ASP A 73 20.98 3.18 -27.37
CA ASP A 73 20.02 2.66 -28.36
C ASP A 73 19.35 1.35 -27.93
N VAL A 74 19.86 0.69 -26.88
CA VAL A 74 19.32 -0.58 -26.38
C VAL A 74 18.18 -0.29 -25.40
N GLU A 75 16.97 -0.61 -25.83
CA GLU A 75 15.75 -0.51 -25.03
C GLU A 75 15.35 -1.89 -24.45
N PRO A 76 14.70 -1.93 -23.27
CA PRO A 76 14.28 -3.18 -22.66
C PRO A 76 13.11 -3.79 -23.45
N ASP A 77 13.37 -4.90 -24.14
CA ASP A 77 12.35 -5.69 -24.83
C ASP A 77 12.38 -7.16 -24.44
N HIS A 78 11.24 -7.70 -23.98
CA HIS A 78 11.09 -9.13 -23.72
C HIS A 78 10.87 -9.97 -24.99
N GLY A 79 10.68 -9.34 -26.14
CA GLY A 79 10.32 -9.95 -27.42
C GLY A 79 8.85 -10.39 -27.46
N SER A 80 8.59 -11.56 -28.04
CA SER A 80 7.22 -12.06 -28.23
C SER A 80 6.43 -12.17 -26.91
N GLY A 81 5.10 -12.07 -26.99
CA GLY A 81 4.24 -12.22 -25.81
C GLY A 81 4.40 -13.57 -25.08
N ARG A 82 4.79 -14.64 -25.80
CA ARG A 82 5.12 -15.94 -25.20
C ARG A 82 6.42 -15.86 -24.39
N THR A 83 7.46 -15.24 -24.95
CA THR A 83 8.75 -15.02 -24.29
C THR A 83 8.58 -14.15 -23.05
N ALA A 84 7.83 -13.05 -23.15
CA ALA A 84 7.54 -12.19 -22.01
C ALA A 84 6.80 -12.92 -20.87
N LYS A 85 5.83 -13.79 -21.18
CA LYS A 85 5.16 -14.64 -20.17
C LYS A 85 6.15 -15.60 -19.50
N TRP A 86 7.06 -16.18 -20.28
CA TRP A 86 8.09 -17.07 -19.76
C TRP A 86 9.08 -16.33 -18.85
N HIS A 87 9.58 -15.15 -19.24
CA HIS A 87 10.44 -14.29 -18.41
C HIS A 87 9.78 -13.98 -17.06
N ARG A 88 8.52 -13.54 -17.06
CA ARG A 88 7.77 -13.27 -15.81
C ARG A 88 7.68 -14.51 -14.92
N LYS A 89 7.47 -15.69 -15.50
CA LYS A 89 7.46 -16.95 -14.75
C LYS A 89 8.85 -17.23 -14.14
N GLN A 90 9.94 -17.05 -14.88
CA GLN A 90 11.29 -17.26 -14.37
C GLN A 90 11.63 -16.32 -13.21
N ILE A 91 11.25 -15.04 -13.30
CA ILE A 91 11.45 -14.06 -12.22
C ILE A 91 10.71 -14.51 -10.95
N ARG A 92 9.45 -14.91 -11.08
CA ARG A 92 8.65 -15.43 -9.95
C ARG A 92 9.26 -16.67 -9.32
N THR A 93 9.69 -17.63 -10.14
CA THR A 93 10.38 -18.83 -9.67
C THR A 93 11.65 -18.50 -8.92
N ARG A 94 12.47 -17.57 -9.44
CA ARG A 94 13.71 -17.14 -8.77
C ARG A 94 13.44 -16.48 -7.42
N LEU A 95 12.39 -15.68 -7.32
CA LEU A 95 12.03 -14.97 -6.08
C LEU A 95 11.22 -15.83 -5.10
N GLY A 96 10.85 -17.06 -5.47
CA GLY A 96 9.99 -17.92 -4.64
C GLY A 96 8.56 -17.41 -4.50
N VAL A 97 8.10 -16.58 -5.44
CA VAL A 97 6.79 -15.90 -5.36
C VAL A 97 5.78 -16.59 -6.26
N THR A 98 4.56 -16.79 -5.75
CA THR A 98 3.44 -17.36 -6.52
C THR A 98 2.56 -16.25 -7.10
N TYR A 99 2.27 -16.33 -8.40
CA TYR A 99 1.29 -15.45 -9.04
C TYR A 99 -0.12 -16.03 -8.95
N ASP A 100 -0.86 -15.59 -7.94
CA ASP A 100 -2.28 -15.90 -7.76
C ASP A 100 -3.03 -14.63 -7.31
N PRO A 101 -3.55 -13.83 -8.26
CA PRO A 101 -4.26 -12.59 -7.94
C PRO A 101 -5.53 -12.80 -7.11
N SER A 102 -6.17 -13.96 -7.21
CA SER A 102 -7.39 -14.26 -6.46
C SER A 102 -7.06 -14.57 -5.01
N ARG A 103 -6.05 -15.42 -4.76
CA ARG A 103 -5.54 -15.69 -3.42
C ARG A 103 -4.96 -14.45 -2.76
N ALA A 104 -4.19 -13.64 -3.49
CA ALA A 104 -3.64 -12.38 -2.98
C ALA A 104 -4.75 -11.43 -2.51
N ARG A 105 -5.81 -11.23 -3.32
CA ARG A 105 -6.95 -10.40 -2.91
C ARG A 105 -7.69 -10.97 -1.70
N LYS A 106 -7.82 -12.30 -1.58
CA LYS A 106 -8.46 -12.94 -0.43
C LYS A 106 -7.66 -12.68 0.86
N ILE A 107 -6.35 -12.95 0.83
CA ILE A 107 -5.44 -12.73 1.97
C ILE A 107 -5.46 -11.26 2.40
N ALA A 108 -5.32 -10.35 1.43
CA ALA A 108 -5.36 -8.92 1.70
C ALA A 108 -6.69 -8.49 2.34
N ALA A 109 -7.82 -8.96 1.82
CA ALA A 109 -9.13 -8.61 2.36
C ALA A 109 -9.34 -9.13 3.79
N GLU A 110 -8.87 -10.34 4.10
CA GLU A 110 -8.92 -10.91 5.46
C GLU A 110 -8.07 -10.09 6.43
N ALA A 111 -6.82 -9.78 6.04
CA ALA A 111 -5.91 -8.97 6.85
C ALA A 111 -6.46 -7.55 7.12
N ILE A 112 -7.02 -6.89 6.11
CA ILE A 112 -7.62 -5.56 6.24
C ILE A 112 -8.83 -5.61 7.16
N ARG A 113 -9.71 -6.62 7.04
CA ARG A 113 -10.87 -6.79 7.93
C ARG A 113 -10.45 -6.98 9.38
N GLU A 114 -9.45 -7.81 9.62
CA GLU A 114 -8.90 -8.04 10.95
C GLU A 114 -8.36 -6.72 11.55
N ALA A 115 -7.53 -6.00 10.78
CA ALA A 115 -6.95 -4.74 11.23
C ALA A 115 -8.00 -3.64 11.44
N ALA A 116 -9.03 -3.56 10.60
CA ALA A 116 -10.07 -2.53 10.66
C ALA A 116 -10.91 -2.58 11.95
N ARG A 117 -10.90 -3.71 12.68
CA ARG A 117 -11.57 -3.83 13.98
C ARG A 117 -10.91 -3.04 15.10
N SER A 118 -9.61 -2.74 14.97
CA SER A 118 -8.81 -2.09 16.02
C SER A 118 -8.08 -0.84 15.55
N ARG A 119 -7.85 -0.68 14.24
CA ARG A 119 -7.12 0.44 13.64
C ARG A 119 -8.01 1.18 12.65
N HIS A 120 -8.00 2.52 12.71
CA HIS A 120 -8.82 3.37 11.83
C HIS A 120 -8.02 4.11 10.74
N TYR A 121 -6.69 4.11 10.83
CA TYR A 121 -5.82 4.81 9.89
C TYR A 121 -5.54 3.95 8.64
N PRO A 122 -5.86 4.42 7.42
CA PRO A 122 -5.77 3.58 6.21
C PRO A 122 -4.38 2.96 5.94
N PRO A 123 -3.26 3.67 6.14
CA PRO A 123 -1.94 3.08 6.01
C PRO A 123 -1.71 1.85 6.91
N ASP A 124 -2.29 1.80 8.11
CA ASP A 124 -2.12 0.65 9.00
C ASP A 124 -2.83 -0.60 8.46
N LEU A 125 -3.97 -0.40 7.77
CA LEU A 125 -4.73 -1.48 7.14
C LEU A 125 -3.97 -2.05 5.93
N ILE A 126 -3.39 -1.15 5.13
CA ILE A 126 -2.57 -1.54 3.97
C ILE A 126 -1.30 -2.27 4.45
N ASN A 127 -0.63 -1.76 5.48
CA ASN A 127 0.55 -2.41 6.05
C ASN A 127 0.23 -3.83 6.55
N ALA A 128 -0.90 -4.00 7.27
CA ALA A 128 -1.34 -5.33 7.69
C ALA A 128 -1.58 -6.28 6.50
N ALA A 129 -2.14 -5.77 5.39
CA ALA A 129 -2.30 -6.55 4.17
C ALA A 129 -0.94 -6.94 3.56
N LEU A 130 -0.01 -6.00 3.48
CA LEU A 130 1.33 -6.23 2.94
C LEU A 130 2.07 -7.29 3.74
N ASP A 131 2.03 -7.22 5.07
CA ASP A 131 2.69 -8.18 5.96
C ASP A 131 2.21 -9.62 5.67
N ARG A 132 0.88 -9.83 5.57
CA ARG A 132 0.30 -11.15 5.28
C ARG A 132 0.60 -11.63 3.86
N LEU A 133 0.67 -10.74 2.88
CA LEU A 133 0.99 -11.11 1.50
C LEU A 133 2.46 -11.53 1.35
N VAL A 134 3.36 -10.82 2.03
CA VAL A 134 4.79 -11.16 2.08
C VAL A 134 4.98 -12.51 2.78
N GLU A 135 4.32 -12.73 3.92
CA GLU A 135 4.33 -14.01 4.64
C GLU A 135 3.84 -15.17 3.74
N ALA A 136 2.80 -14.94 2.95
CA ALA A 136 2.25 -15.94 2.03
C ALA A 136 3.06 -16.14 0.73
N SER A 137 4.13 -15.36 0.52
CA SER A 137 4.97 -15.41 -0.70
C SER A 137 4.15 -15.33 -1.99
N VAL A 138 3.15 -14.43 -2.01
CA VAL A 138 2.32 -14.17 -3.20
C VAL A 138 2.66 -12.80 -3.80
N GLU A 139 2.55 -12.69 -5.12
CA GLU A 139 2.80 -11.42 -5.82
C GLU A 139 1.81 -10.35 -5.34
N LEU A 140 2.30 -9.16 -5.01
CA LEU A 140 1.48 -8.09 -4.46
C LEU A 140 0.51 -7.54 -5.51
N PRO A 141 -0.75 -7.25 -5.14
CA PRO A 141 -1.61 -6.39 -5.93
C PRO A 141 -1.00 -4.99 -6.10
N GLY A 142 -1.44 -4.26 -7.12
CA GLY A 142 -1.09 -2.84 -7.26
C GLY A 142 -1.54 -2.03 -6.04
N PHE A 143 -0.82 -0.95 -5.73
CA PHE A 143 -1.14 -0.10 -4.58
C PHE A 143 -2.57 0.45 -4.64
N SER A 144 -3.03 0.89 -5.81
CA SER A 144 -4.42 1.34 -6.00
C SER A 144 -5.44 0.27 -5.62
N THR A 145 -5.18 -0.98 -5.98
CA THR A 145 -6.03 -2.11 -5.59
C THR A 145 -6.08 -2.29 -4.08
N LEU A 146 -4.93 -2.20 -3.39
CA LEU A 146 -4.89 -2.30 -1.93
C LEU A 146 -5.59 -1.11 -1.26
N ASP A 147 -5.42 0.10 -1.79
CA ASP A 147 -6.03 1.32 -1.29
C ASP A 147 -7.57 1.32 -1.44
N GLU A 148 -8.07 0.88 -2.60
CA GLU A 148 -9.50 0.67 -2.84
C GLU A 148 -10.08 -0.39 -1.90
N MET A 149 -9.38 -1.51 -1.72
CA MET A 149 -9.79 -2.57 -0.80
C MET A 149 -9.82 -2.08 0.65
N ALA A 150 -8.78 -1.36 1.09
CA ALA A 150 -8.71 -0.78 2.43
C ALA A 150 -9.84 0.21 2.65
N THR A 151 -10.12 1.08 1.68
CA THR A 151 -11.21 2.06 1.75
C THR A 151 -12.57 1.39 1.87
N ARG A 152 -12.87 0.42 0.99
CA ARG A 152 -14.15 -0.29 0.99
C ARG A 152 -14.37 -1.08 2.28
N ILE A 153 -13.40 -1.92 2.67
CA ILE A 153 -13.53 -2.78 3.86
C ILE A 153 -13.59 -1.96 5.14
N ARG A 154 -12.82 -0.87 5.23
CA ARG A 154 -12.93 0.06 6.37
C ARG A 154 -14.31 0.69 6.46
N GLY A 155 -14.91 1.04 5.32
CA GLY A 155 -16.29 1.54 5.26
C GLY A 155 -17.29 0.52 5.81
N GLU A 156 -17.17 -0.73 5.38
CA GLU A 156 -17.99 -1.86 5.86
C GLU A 156 -17.84 -2.05 7.39
N ALA A 157 -16.60 -2.11 7.88
CA ALA A 157 -16.31 -2.30 9.31
C ALA A 157 -16.83 -1.12 10.16
N ASN A 158 -16.64 0.12 9.69
CA ASN A 158 -17.15 1.30 10.40
C ASN A 158 -18.68 1.32 10.43
N ALA A 159 -19.35 0.96 9.34
CA ALA A 159 -20.80 0.87 9.29
C ALA A 159 -21.33 -0.18 10.29
N GLU A 160 -20.68 -1.34 10.37
CA GLU A 160 -21.01 -2.39 11.35
C GLU A 160 -20.84 -1.89 12.78
N ILE A 161 -19.71 -1.24 13.10
CA ILE A 161 -19.45 -0.66 14.42
C ILE A 161 -20.51 0.40 14.77
N PHE A 162 -20.84 1.29 13.84
CA PHE A 162 -21.85 2.33 14.07
C PHE A 162 -23.24 1.74 14.28
N ALA A 163 -23.62 0.71 13.52
CA ALA A 163 -24.88 0.01 13.72
C ALA A 163 -24.94 -0.61 15.12
N GLN A 164 -23.90 -1.33 15.54
CA GLN A 164 -23.84 -1.94 16.87
C GLN A 164 -23.94 -0.91 18.00
N VAL A 165 -23.25 0.23 17.88
CA VAL A 165 -23.35 1.32 18.86
C VAL A 165 -24.76 1.92 18.87
N ASN A 166 -25.34 2.16 17.68
CA ASN A 166 -26.69 2.70 17.53
C ASN A 166 -27.76 1.79 18.14
N ASP A 167 -27.62 0.48 17.99
CA ASP A 167 -28.55 -0.51 18.51
C ASP A 167 -28.42 -0.63 20.04
N ARG A 168 -27.18 -0.66 20.57
CA ARG A 168 -26.94 -0.71 22.03
C ARG A 168 -27.43 0.53 22.77
N MET A 169 -27.45 1.70 22.13
CA MET A 169 -27.94 2.93 22.76
C MET A 169 -29.45 2.94 23.01
N GLY A 170 -30.23 2.18 22.23
CA GLY A 170 -31.69 2.24 22.26
C GLY A 170 -32.25 3.62 21.89
N GLU A 171 -33.58 3.77 21.94
CA GLU A 171 -34.24 5.04 21.60
C GLU A 171 -33.86 6.19 22.54
N GLU A 172 -33.80 5.91 23.83
CA GLU A 172 -33.50 6.91 24.85
C GLU A 172 -32.07 7.44 24.74
N GLY A 173 -31.09 6.56 24.53
CA GLY A 173 -29.70 6.96 24.30
C GLY A 173 -29.56 7.80 23.03
N ARG A 174 -30.24 7.42 21.94
CA ARG A 174 -30.27 8.18 20.69
C ARG A 174 -30.89 9.57 20.87
N ALA A 175 -31.99 9.67 21.62
CA ALA A 175 -32.63 10.95 21.91
C ALA A 175 -31.70 11.88 22.70
N ARG A 176 -31.02 11.36 23.74
CA ARG A 176 -30.02 12.11 24.51
C ARG A 176 -28.87 12.60 23.64
N LEU A 177 -28.34 11.76 22.76
CA LEU A 177 -27.23 12.13 21.88
C LEU A 177 -27.63 13.19 20.85
N LYS A 178 -28.84 13.10 20.28
CA LYS A 178 -29.40 14.16 19.41
C LYS A 178 -29.58 15.48 20.16
N ALA A 179 -30.09 15.44 21.39
CA ALA A 179 -30.25 16.63 22.22
C ALA A 179 -28.92 17.33 22.53
N LEU A 180 -27.80 16.60 22.60
CA LEU A 180 -26.48 17.19 22.82
C LEU A 180 -26.02 18.10 21.66
N VAL A 181 -26.41 17.80 20.42
CA VAL A 181 -25.97 18.54 19.24
C VAL A 181 -26.97 19.65 18.83
N ALA A 182 -28.18 19.63 19.40
CA ALA A 182 -29.16 20.70 19.20
C ALA A 182 -28.59 22.05 19.66
N VAL A 183 -28.70 23.06 18.79
CA VAL A 183 -28.18 24.42 19.02
C VAL A 183 -29.27 25.23 19.71
N ALA A 184 -28.96 25.81 20.87
CA ALA A 184 -29.87 26.70 21.57
C ALA A 184 -29.88 28.10 20.92
N GLU A 185 -30.81 28.97 21.34
CA GLU A 185 -30.94 30.34 20.81
C GLU A 185 -29.66 31.19 20.95
N ASP A 186 -28.79 30.84 21.90
CA ASP A 186 -27.50 31.48 22.12
C ASP A 186 -26.40 31.05 21.12
N GLY A 187 -26.72 30.17 20.17
CA GLY A 187 -25.81 29.65 19.15
C GLY A 187 -24.91 28.51 19.62
N TYR A 188 -25.05 28.02 20.86
CA TYR A 188 -24.24 26.93 21.39
C TYR A 188 -25.06 25.67 21.68
N SER A 189 -24.52 24.50 21.34
CA SER A 189 -25.09 23.21 21.72
C SER A 189 -24.61 22.77 23.11
N MET A 190 -25.31 21.82 23.73
CA MET A 190 -24.87 21.21 24.99
C MET A 190 -23.52 20.50 24.84
N PHE A 191 -23.22 19.94 23.66
CA PHE A 191 -21.91 19.38 23.33
C PHE A 191 -20.79 20.43 23.40
N ASN A 192 -21.02 21.65 22.90
CA ASN A 192 -20.03 22.74 23.01
C ASN A 192 -19.75 23.12 24.46
N ARG A 193 -20.78 23.06 25.32
CA ARG A 193 -20.64 23.31 26.75
C ARG A 193 -19.86 22.18 27.45
N LEU A 194 -20.09 20.93 27.04
CA LEU A 194 -19.39 19.74 27.56
C LEU A 194 -17.91 19.69 27.15
N LYS A 195 -17.59 20.18 25.95
CA LYS A 195 -16.21 20.30 25.46
C LYS A 195 -15.41 21.46 26.06
N LYS A 196 -16.03 22.35 26.85
CA LYS A 196 -15.27 23.45 27.46
C LYS A 196 -14.19 22.87 28.38
N PRO A 197 -12.90 23.09 28.09
CA PRO A 197 -11.85 22.63 28.96
C PRO A 197 -11.98 23.30 30.33
N ALA A 198 -11.53 22.61 31.38
CA ALA A 198 -11.44 23.21 32.70
C ALA A 198 -10.63 24.52 32.60
N LYS A 199 -11.22 25.61 33.11
CA LYS A 199 -10.52 26.89 33.19
C LYS A 199 -9.29 26.72 34.11
N ARG A 200 -8.22 27.48 33.84
CA ARG A 200 -7.02 27.55 34.68
C ARG A 200 -7.42 27.64 36.17
N ALA A 201 -6.86 26.77 37.00
CA ALA A 201 -7.10 26.77 38.44
C ALA A 201 -6.52 28.05 39.06
N THR A 202 -7.37 29.06 39.22
CA THR A 202 -7.05 30.31 39.91
C THR A 202 -7.98 30.46 41.09
N TRP A 203 -7.44 30.85 42.25
CA TRP A 203 -8.16 31.02 43.54
C TRP A 203 -9.47 31.81 43.44
N SER A 204 -9.54 32.80 42.54
CA SER A 204 -10.74 33.61 42.30
C SER A 204 -11.92 32.83 41.68
N ARG A 205 -11.67 31.72 40.98
CA ARG A 205 -12.70 30.91 40.30
C ARG A 205 -13.20 29.74 41.14
N PHE A 206 -12.51 29.40 42.23
CA PHE A 206 -12.92 28.34 43.16
C PHE A 206 -14.02 28.81 44.13
N LYS A 207 -14.12 30.13 44.40
CA LYS A 207 -15.17 30.71 45.26
C LYS A 207 -16.52 30.95 44.56
N ALA A 208 -16.59 30.76 43.25
CA ALA A 208 -17.77 31.06 42.43
C ALA A 208 -18.51 29.82 41.91
N GLN A 209 -18.18 28.65 42.46
CA GLN A 209 -18.84 27.36 42.19
C GLN A 209 -19.77 26.98 43.33
#